data_AF-A0AB35YF66-F1
#
_entry.id   AF-A0AB35YF66-F1
#
_cell.length_a   1.000
_cell.length_b   1.000
_cell.length_c   1.000
_cell.angle_alpha   90.00
_cell.angle_beta   90.00
_cell.angle_gamma   90.00
#
_symmetry.space_group_name_H-M   'P 1'
#
loop_
_entity.id
_entity.type
_entity.pdbx_description
1 polymer ?
#
loop_
_entity_poly.entity_id
_entity_poly.type
_entity_poly.pdbx_seq_one_letter_code
_entity_poly.pdbx_strand_id
1 'polypeptide(L)'
;MINTNWYSIRALTLPATAIALLITFFIVWLILRLQFSKKWSEAYSDAAFTFILVWKFSLLVTDFKSVVAQPISLLYFNGGTVGVFLGAIVASFQIWLKRHKVPLQGQNIMAYSWAIILTQSIYQWLVVLFNDNSTTSEVITLMVLSVLTVFILWKIQEVKQGLILYTTGLIIVAFFQPLGIWQTAIGMSLLLLCLGIVLEQVKRIIVGG
;
A
#
# COMPACT_ATOMS: atom_id res chain seq x y z
N MET A 1 -13.11 -12.36 -13.79
CA MET A 1 -12.70 -13.01 -12.52
C MET A 1 -11.21 -12.74 -12.35
N ILE A 2 -10.73 -12.37 -11.15
CA ILE A 2 -9.30 -12.42 -10.86
C ILE A 2 -8.94 -13.91 -10.82
N ASN A 3 -8.08 -14.40 -11.71
CA ASN A 3 -7.43 -15.68 -11.48
C ASN A 3 -6.31 -15.44 -10.47
N THR A 4 -6.69 -15.36 -9.19
CA THR A 4 -5.72 -15.27 -8.11
C THR A 4 -5.05 -16.62 -7.99
N ASN A 5 -3.75 -16.65 -8.24
CA ASN A 5 -2.97 -17.85 -8.01
C ASN A 5 -2.88 -18.12 -6.51
N TRP A 6 -3.02 -19.39 -6.14
CA TRP A 6 -2.90 -19.84 -4.77
C TRP A 6 -1.59 -20.59 -4.65
N TYR A 7 -0.68 -20.08 -3.82
CA TYR A 7 0.57 -20.77 -3.53
C TYR A 7 0.39 -21.60 -2.27
N SER A 8 0.61 -22.92 -2.40
CA SER A 8 0.55 -23.87 -1.29
C SER A 8 1.96 -24.13 -0.77
N ILE A 9 2.26 -23.70 0.46
CA ILE A 9 3.45 -24.14 1.18
C ILE A 9 2.99 -25.21 2.18
N ARG A 10 3.21 -26.48 1.84
CA ARG A 10 2.71 -27.65 2.58
C ARG A 10 1.18 -27.61 2.77
N ALA A 11 0.69 -27.23 3.94
CA ALA A 11 -0.73 -27.20 4.29
C ALA A 11 -1.35 -25.78 4.23
N LEU A 12 -0.55 -24.76 3.87
CA LEU A 12 -0.96 -23.36 3.91
C LEU A 12 -1.09 -22.81 2.50
N THR A 13 -2.33 -22.60 2.05
CA THR A 13 -2.69 -21.93 0.81
C THR A 13 -2.81 -20.43 1.06
N LEU A 14 -1.95 -19.62 0.43
CA LEU A 14 -2.06 -18.17 0.49
C LEU A 14 -2.37 -17.61 -0.89
N PRO A 15 -3.28 -16.62 -0.97
CA PRO A 15 -3.51 -15.93 -2.23
C PRO A 15 -2.24 -15.16 -2.61
N ALA A 16 -1.88 -15.20 -3.89
CA ALA A 16 -0.73 -14.49 -4.46
C ALA A 16 -0.68 -13.01 -4.07
N THR A 17 -1.84 -12.36 -3.92
CA THR A 17 -1.96 -10.97 -3.48
C THR A 17 -1.49 -10.75 -2.04
N ALA A 18 -1.71 -11.69 -1.13
CA ALA A 18 -1.21 -11.62 0.24
C ALA A 18 0.32 -11.77 0.29
N ILE A 19 0.86 -12.68 -0.53
CA ILE A 19 2.31 -12.88 -0.66
C ILE A 19 2.95 -11.64 -1.27
N ALA A 20 2.38 -11.11 -2.35
CA ALA A 20 2.80 -9.85 -2.97
C ALA A 20 2.86 -8.73 -1.94
N LEU A 21 1.83 -8.58 -1.11
CA LEU A 21 1.79 -7.54 -0.08
C LEU A 21 2.90 -7.68 0.97
N LEU A 22 3.15 -8.89 1.47
CA LEU A 22 4.24 -9.13 2.43
C LEU A 22 5.61 -8.85 1.82
N ILE A 23 5.84 -9.28 0.58
CA ILE A 23 7.08 -9.01 -0.15
C ILE A 23 7.23 -7.51 -0.41
N THR A 24 6.15 -6.81 -0.78
CA THR A 24 6.14 -5.35 -0.92
C THR A 24 6.61 -4.67 0.36
N PHE A 25 5.99 -4.99 1.50
CA PHE A 25 6.38 -4.38 2.77
C PHE A 25 7.85 -4.62 3.10
N PHE A 26 8.35 -5.84 2.85
CA PHE A 26 9.76 -6.15 3.06
C PHE A 26 10.68 -5.36 2.12
N ILE A 27 10.38 -5.30 0.82
CA ILE A 27 11.19 -4.57 -0.16
C ILE A 27 11.20 -3.07 0.15
N VAL A 28 10.04 -2.47 0.41
CA VAL A 28 9.95 -1.03 0.71
C VAL A 28 10.67 -0.71 2.02
N TRP A 29 10.53 -1.54 3.06
CA TRP A 29 11.30 -1.40 4.28
C TRP A 29 12.82 -1.41 4.00
N LEU A 30 13.29 -2.33 3.15
CA LEU A 30 14.69 -2.42 2.78
C LEU A 30 15.16 -1.17 2.03
N ILE A 31 14.40 -0.71 1.03
CA ILE A 31 14.71 0.52 0.27
C ILE A 31 14.79 1.72 1.22
N LEU A 32 13.80 1.89 2.10
CA LEU A 32 13.79 3.00 3.06
C LEU A 32 14.97 2.93 4.04
N ARG A 33 15.38 1.72 4.43
CA ARG A 33 16.53 1.51 5.33
C ARG A 33 17.87 1.85 4.66
N LEU A 34 17.97 1.66 3.34
CA LEU A 34 19.18 1.96 2.57
C LEU A 34 19.27 3.43 2.13
N GLN A 35 18.13 4.07 1.86
CA GLN A 35 18.07 5.42 1.30
C GLN A 35 17.86 6.52 2.36
N PHE A 36 17.25 6.19 3.49
CA PHE A 36 16.94 7.14 4.56
C PHE A 36 17.44 6.64 5.92
N SER A 37 17.35 7.50 6.94
CA SER A 37 17.72 7.10 8.30
C SER A 37 16.85 5.94 8.82
N LYS A 38 17.40 5.13 9.73
CA LYS A 38 16.74 3.98 10.36
C LYS A 38 15.33 4.28 10.90
N LYS A 39 15.11 5.53 11.37
CA LYS A 39 13.82 5.99 11.89
C LYS A 39 12.68 5.83 10.86
N TRP A 40 12.97 5.97 9.57
CA TRP A 40 11.97 5.89 8.50
C TRP A 40 11.55 4.46 8.18
N SER A 41 12.50 3.53 8.16
CA SER A 41 12.18 2.12 8.00
C SER A 41 11.48 1.55 9.24
N GLU A 42 11.82 2.02 10.45
CA GLU A 42 11.10 1.70 11.68
C GLU A 42 9.66 2.22 11.66
N ALA A 43 9.44 3.49 11.30
CA ALA A 43 8.10 4.06 11.17
C ALA A 43 7.25 3.34 10.11
N TYR A 44 7.86 2.98 8.98
CA TYR A 44 7.20 2.20 7.94
C TYR A 44 6.84 0.79 8.42
N SER A 45 7.77 0.10 9.08
CA SER A 45 7.53 -1.25 9.62
C SER A 45 6.42 -1.27 10.67
N ASP A 46 6.33 -0.24 11.51
CA ASP A 46 5.29 -0.10 12.52
C ASP A 46 3.90 0.14 11.89
N ALA A 47 3.83 0.98 10.84
CA ALA A 47 2.62 1.17 10.05
C ALA A 47 2.21 -0.11 9.29
N ALA A 48 3.16 -0.80 8.66
CA ALA A 48 2.93 -2.06 7.96
C ALA A 48 2.47 -3.18 8.91
N PHE A 49 3.07 -3.26 10.10
CA PHE A 49 2.66 -4.21 11.14
C PHE A 49 1.26 -3.91 11.64
N THR A 50 0.95 -2.64 11.91
CA THR A 50 -0.40 -2.19 12.27
C THR A 50 -1.41 -2.53 11.18
N PHE A 51 -1.07 -2.29 9.91
CA PHE A 51 -1.89 -2.67 8.77
C PHE A 51 -2.16 -4.19 8.77
N ILE A 52 -1.13 -5.02 8.91
CA ILE A 52 -1.28 -6.49 8.85
C ILE A 52 -2.17 -6.99 9.98
N LEU A 53 -1.96 -6.49 11.20
CA LEU A 53 -2.78 -6.87 12.35
C LEU A 53 -4.24 -6.51 12.11
N VAL A 54 -4.53 -5.26 11.76
CA VAL A 54 -5.91 -4.80 11.54
C VAL A 54 -6.54 -5.54 10.36
N TRP A 55 -5.80 -5.77 9.27
CA TRP A 55 -6.28 -6.54 8.13
C TRP A 55 -6.63 -7.98 8.49
N LYS A 56 -5.79 -8.66 9.28
CA LYS A 56 -6.10 -10.03 9.75
C LYS A 56 -7.25 -10.06 10.74
N PHE A 57 -7.23 -9.19 11.75
CA PHE A 57 -8.26 -9.15 12.79
C PHE A 57 -9.58 -8.55 12.32
N SER A 58 -9.62 -7.88 11.17
CA SER A 58 -10.87 -7.42 10.57
C SER A 58 -11.87 -8.55 10.31
N LEU A 59 -11.40 -9.80 10.18
CA LEU A 59 -12.25 -10.99 10.09
C LEU A 59 -13.20 -11.12 11.30
N LEU A 60 -12.79 -10.66 12.49
CA LEU A 60 -13.65 -10.61 13.68
C LEU A 60 -14.85 -9.68 13.48
N VAL A 61 -14.69 -8.62 12.70
CA VAL A 61 -15.75 -7.64 12.44
C VAL A 61 -16.60 -8.08 11.24
N THR A 62 -15.97 -8.63 10.21
CA THR A 62 -16.66 -9.00 8.96
C THR A 62 -17.36 -10.35 9.03
N ASP A 63 -16.84 -11.30 9.83
CA ASP A 63 -17.40 -12.65 9.95
C ASP A 63 -17.18 -13.23 11.36
N PHE A 64 -17.73 -12.54 12.36
CA PHE A 64 -17.62 -12.93 13.76
C PHE A 64 -18.10 -14.36 14.03
N LYS A 65 -19.21 -14.76 13.38
CA LYS A 65 -19.83 -16.08 13.58
C LYS A 65 -18.88 -17.21 13.15
N SER A 66 -18.22 -17.07 12.00
CA SER A 66 -17.25 -18.04 11.51
C SER A 66 -16.01 -18.12 12.42
N VAL A 67 -15.52 -16.98 12.91
CA VAL A 67 -14.35 -16.96 13.80
C VAL A 67 -14.65 -17.64 15.15
N VAL A 68 -15.82 -17.40 15.74
CA VAL A 68 -16.21 -18.07 16.99
C VAL A 68 -16.41 -19.57 16.78
N ALA A 69 -17.01 -19.97 15.65
CA ALA A 69 -17.21 -21.37 15.32
C ALA A 69 -15.90 -22.12 15.05
N GLN A 70 -14.93 -21.45 14.42
CA GLN A 70 -13.62 -22.01 14.10
C GLN A 70 -12.51 -20.96 14.29
N PRO A 71 -11.90 -20.84 15.48
CA PRO A 71 -10.88 -19.83 15.76
C PRO A 71 -9.64 -19.93 14.87
N ILE A 72 -9.32 -21.14 14.41
CA ILE A 72 -8.21 -21.41 13.47
C ILE A 72 -8.43 -20.72 12.11
N SER A 73 -9.67 -20.36 11.75
CA SER A 73 -10.01 -19.64 10.52
C SER A 73 -9.24 -18.32 10.38
N LEU A 74 -8.88 -17.65 11.49
CA LEU A 74 -8.09 -16.40 11.49
C LEU A 74 -6.70 -16.55 10.84
N LEU A 75 -6.12 -17.75 10.89
CA LEU A 75 -4.82 -18.01 10.25
C LEU A 75 -4.96 -18.09 8.72
N TYR A 76 -6.04 -18.68 8.23
CA TYR A 76 -6.26 -19.01 6.82
C TYR A 76 -7.00 -17.91 6.05
N PHE A 77 -7.99 -17.28 6.68
CA PHE A 77 -8.81 -16.26 6.07
C PHE A 77 -8.34 -14.85 6.45
N ASN A 78 -8.72 -13.89 5.61
CA ASN A 78 -8.49 -12.48 5.84
C ASN A 78 -9.82 -11.74 5.63
N GLY A 79 -9.96 -10.52 6.14
CA GLY A 79 -11.19 -9.73 5.97
C GLY A 79 -11.39 -9.17 4.56
N GLY A 80 -10.70 -9.72 3.55
CA GLY A 80 -10.80 -9.33 2.16
C GLY A 80 -10.54 -7.83 1.94
N THR A 81 -11.28 -7.24 1.02
CA THR A 81 -11.18 -5.82 0.66
C THR A 81 -11.53 -4.88 1.83
N VAL A 82 -12.53 -5.23 2.64
CA VAL A 82 -12.93 -4.43 3.82
C VAL A 82 -11.78 -4.33 4.82
N GLY A 83 -11.14 -5.48 5.10
CA GLY A 83 -9.98 -5.52 5.98
C GLY A 83 -8.80 -4.70 5.46
N VAL A 84 -8.56 -4.69 4.14
CA VAL A 84 -7.50 -3.89 3.53
C VAL A 84 -7.76 -2.39 3.76
N PHE A 85 -8.98 -1.92 3.53
CA PHE A 85 -9.32 -0.51 3.78
C PHE A 85 -9.24 -0.16 5.27
N LEU A 86 -9.76 -1.01 6.17
CA LEU A 86 -9.64 -0.79 7.62
C LEU A 86 -8.17 -0.72 8.06
N GLY A 87 -7.34 -1.66 7.59
CA GLY A 87 -5.91 -1.66 7.88
C GLY A 87 -5.22 -0.39 7.41
N ALA A 88 -5.56 0.07 6.20
CA ALA A 88 -5.03 1.30 5.63
C ALA A 88 -5.44 2.53 6.44
N ILE A 89 -6.72 2.64 6.82
CA ILE A 89 -7.25 3.76 7.62
C ILE A 89 -6.55 3.80 8.98
N VAL A 90 -6.45 2.66 9.68
CA VAL A 90 -5.85 2.61 11.02
C VAL A 90 -4.34 2.91 10.95
N ALA A 91 -3.61 2.34 9.98
CA ALA A 91 -2.20 2.64 9.79
C ALA A 91 -1.97 4.12 9.43
N SER A 92 -2.82 4.69 8.57
CA SER A 92 -2.79 6.11 8.20
C SER A 92 -3.05 7.01 9.42
N PHE A 93 -4.01 6.64 10.26
CA PHE A 93 -4.30 7.34 11.51
C PHE A 93 -3.14 7.25 12.50
N GLN A 94 -2.50 6.09 12.62
CA GLN A 94 -1.29 5.91 13.44
C GLN A 94 -0.16 6.86 13.01
N ILE A 95 0.10 6.95 11.70
CA ILE A 95 1.09 7.88 11.13
C ILE A 95 0.71 9.34 11.46
N TRP A 96 -0.56 9.69 11.26
CA TRP A 96 -1.10 11.01 11.56
C TRP A 96 -0.93 11.40 13.03
N LEU A 97 -1.14 10.49 13.98
CA LEU A 97 -0.91 10.73 15.40
C LEU A 97 0.59 10.89 15.74
N LYS A 98 1.45 10.06 15.13
CA LYS A 98 2.89 10.04 15.43
C LYS A 98 3.67 11.20 14.80
N ARG A 99 3.06 11.95 13.87
CA ARG A 99 3.69 13.10 13.21
C ARG A 99 4.24 14.16 14.19
N HIS A 100 3.63 14.33 15.36
CA HIS A 100 4.06 15.35 16.33
C HIS A 100 5.37 14.99 17.02
N LYS A 101 5.78 13.71 16.98
CA LYS A 101 7.02 13.21 17.57
C LYS A 101 8.21 13.28 16.61
N VAL A 102 7.98 13.56 15.32
CA VAL A 102 9.01 13.63 14.28
C VAL A 102 8.86 14.97 13.56
N PRO A 103 9.76 15.95 13.78
CA PRO A 103 9.63 17.26 13.14
C PRO A 103 9.62 17.11 11.61
N LEU A 104 8.54 17.50 10.94
CA LEU A 104 8.36 17.35 9.49
C LEU A 104 9.20 18.38 8.70
N GLN A 105 10.54 18.24 8.70
CA GLN A 105 11.45 19.07 7.92
C GLN A 105 12.07 18.29 6.75
N GLY A 106 12.06 18.89 5.56
CA GLY A 106 12.80 18.48 4.35
C GLY A 106 12.77 16.97 4.04
N GLN A 107 13.89 16.30 4.33
CA GLN A 107 14.13 14.86 4.13
C GLN A 107 13.00 13.97 4.66
N ASN A 108 12.30 14.43 5.70
CA ASN A 108 11.26 13.66 6.37
C ASN A 108 10.01 13.50 5.49
N ILE A 109 9.71 14.49 4.65
CA ILE A 109 8.55 14.47 3.74
C ILE A 109 8.84 13.59 2.52
N MET A 110 10.08 13.62 2.03
CA MET A 110 10.53 12.77 0.93
C MET A 110 10.43 11.29 1.28
N ALA A 111 10.83 10.92 2.50
CA ALA A 111 10.73 9.54 2.99
C ALA A 111 9.27 9.03 3.04
N TYR A 112 8.31 9.86 3.49
CA TYR A 112 6.89 9.51 3.46
C TYR A 112 6.37 9.35 2.01
N SER A 113 6.77 10.24 1.11
CA SER A 113 6.40 10.15 -0.31
C SER A 113 6.89 8.83 -0.91
N TRP A 114 8.17 8.51 -0.71
CA TRP A 114 8.80 7.28 -1.17
C TRP A 114 8.08 6.06 -0.61
N ALA A 115 7.79 6.05 0.70
CA ALA A 115 7.08 4.95 1.33
C ALA A 115 5.72 4.68 0.66
N ILE A 116 4.91 5.71 0.44
CA ILE A 116 3.57 5.56 -0.15
C ILE A 116 3.67 5.10 -1.61
N ILE A 117 4.48 5.78 -2.42
CA ILE A 117 4.59 5.49 -3.87
C ILE A 117 5.18 4.10 -4.09
N LEU A 118 6.29 3.77 -3.42
CA LEU A 118 6.93 2.46 -3.58
C LEU A 118 6.04 1.32 -3.11
N THR A 119 5.27 1.52 -2.03
CA THR A 119 4.29 0.50 -1.57
C THR A 119 3.24 0.24 -2.64
N GLN A 120 2.67 1.28 -3.25
CA GLN A 120 1.69 1.09 -4.30
C GLN A 120 2.31 0.43 -5.55
N SER A 121 3.48 0.90 -5.99
CA SER A 121 4.12 0.41 -7.22
C SER A 121 4.58 -1.03 -7.11
N ILE A 122 5.34 -1.35 -6.07
CA ILE A 122 5.88 -2.70 -5.89
C ILE A 122 4.74 -3.69 -5.67
N TYR A 123 3.68 -3.29 -4.96
CA TYR A 123 2.49 -4.14 -4.83
C TYR A 123 1.84 -4.40 -6.20
N GLN A 124 1.63 -3.37 -7.02
CA GLN A 124 1.05 -3.56 -8.36
C GLN A 124 1.94 -4.42 -9.26
N TRP A 125 3.25 -4.23 -9.24
CA TRP A 125 4.18 -5.06 -9.99
C TRP A 125 4.07 -6.53 -9.59
N LEU A 126 4.13 -6.82 -8.29
CA LEU A 126 4.04 -8.19 -7.79
C LEU A 126 2.67 -8.82 -8.02
N VAL A 127 1.57 -8.07 -7.87
CA VAL A 127 0.21 -8.56 -8.14
C VAL A 127 0.06 -8.96 -9.59
N VAL A 128 0.63 -8.18 -10.50
CA VAL A 128 0.55 -8.44 -11.92
C VAL A 128 1.45 -9.59 -12.35
N LEU A 129 2.62 -9.73 -11.73
CA LEU A 129 3.56 -10.84 -11.97
C LEU A 129 3.11 -12.18 -11.37
N PHE A 130 2.44 -12.15 -10.21
CA PHE A 130 2.08 -13.38 -9.48
C PHE A 130 0.69 -13.92 -9.83
N ASN A 131 -0.21 -13.08 -10.34
CA ASN A 131 -1.52 -13.53 -10.79
C ASN A 131 -1.53 -13.81 -12.28
N ASP A 132 -2.44 -14.68 -12.70
CA ASP A 132 -2.68 -14.97 -14.11
C ASP A 132 -3.38 -13.77 -14.76
N ASN A 133 -2.58 -12.87 -15.32
CA ASN A 133 -3.03 -11.72 -16.10
C ASN A 133 -2.72 -11.94 -17.58
N SER A 134 -3.39 -11.19 -18.45
CA SER A 134 -2.98 -11.15 -19.86
C SER A 134 -1.59 -10.51 -19.97
N THR A 135 -0.73 -11.03 -20.84
CA THR A 135 0.62 -10.49 -21.08
C THR A 135 0.57 -9.00 -21.43
N THR A 136 -0.47 -8.55 -22.13
CA THR A 136 -0.67 -7.13 -22.45
C THR A 136 -0.91 -6.29 -21.20
N SER A 137 -1.82 -6.72 -20.31
CA SER A 137 -2.07 -6.04 -19.03
C SER A 137 -0.81 -5.99 -18.17
N GLU A 138 -0.02 -7.07 -18.19
CA GLU A 138 1.23 -7.16 -17.47
C GLU A 138 2.27 -6.15 -17.94
N VAL A 139 2.58 -6.16 -19.24
CA VAL A 139 3.57 -5.28 -19.84
C VAL A 139 3.17 -3.81 -19.67
N ILE A 140 1.90 -3.45 -19.90
CA ILE A 140 1.42 -2.07 -19.74
C ILE A 140 1.57 -1.61 -18.29
N THR A 141 1.13 -2.43 -17.33
CA THR A 141 1.20 -2.06 -15.91
C THR A 141 2.63 -1.87 -15.45
N LEU A 142 3.52 -2.82 -15.76
CA LEU A 142 4.92 -2.73 -15.39
C LEU A 142 5.60 -1.53 -16.05
N MET A 143 5.41 -1.31 -17.34
CA MET A 143 6.04 -0.22 -18.07
C MET A 143 5.58 1.15 -17.55
N VAL A 144 4.27 1.40 -17.54
CA VAL A 144 3.72 2.71 -17.18
C VAL A 144 4.02 3.06 -15.71
N LEU A 145 3.73 2.13 -14.79
CA LEU A 145 3.96 2.40 -13.37
C LEU A 145 5.46 2.48 -13.03
N SER A 146 6.34 1.75 -13.71
CA SER A 146 7.79 1.87 -13.49
C SER A 146 8.32 3.23 -13.93
N VAL A 147 8.01 3.66 -15.15
CA VAL A 147 8.41 4.98 -15.67
C VAL A 147 7.91 6.09 -14.74
N LEU A 148 6.63 6.01 -14.35
CA LEU A 148 6.00 7.00 -13.51
C LEU A 148 6.57 7.00 -12.08
N THR A 149 6.85 5.83 -11.52
CA THR A 149 7.51 5.71 -10.20
C THR A 149 8.89 6.35 -10.23
N VAL A 150 9.74 5.99 -11.20
CA VAL A 150 11.09 6.55 -11.32
C VAL A 150 11.03 8.08 -11.53
N PHE A 151 10.13 8.54 -12.40
CA PHE A 151 9.94 9.97 -12.65
C PHE A 151 9.55 10.74 -11.38
N ILE A 152 8.58 10.23 -10.61
CA ILE A 152 8.16 10.89 -9.37
C ILE A 152 9.28 10.90 -8.34
N LEU A 153 9.92 9.75 -8.09
CA LEU A 153 10.97 9.66 -7.07
C LEU A 153 12.20 10.52 -7.40
N TRP A 154 12.49 10.74 -8.68
CA TRP A 154 13.62 11.55 -9.12
C TRP A 154 13.29 13.04 -9.18
N LYS A 155 12.14 13.42 -9.77
CA LYS A 155 11.88 14.83 -10.12
C LYS A 155 10.92 15.55 -9.18
N ILE A 156 10.01 14.82 -8.53
CA ILE A 156 8.90 15.41 -7.78
C ILE A 156 9.19 15.36 -6.28
N GLN A 157 9.40 16.53 -5.69
CA GLN A 157 9.64 16.66 -4.24
C GLN A 157 8.34 16.88 -3.44
N GLU A 158 7.28 17.37 -4.08
CA GLU A 158 5.99 17.57 -3.41
C GLU A 158 5.16 16.29 -3.37
N VAL A 159 4.78 15.87 -2.15
CA VAL A 159 4.00 14.64 -1.91
C VAL A 159 2.68 14.68 -2.66
N LYS A 160 1.91 15.77 -2.55
CA LYS A 160 0.62 15.89 -3.23
C LYS A 160 0.75 15.74 -4.74
N GLN A 161 1.72 16.41 -5.38
CA GLN A 161 1.90 16.32 -6.82
C GLN A 161 2.27 14.89 -7.25
N GLY A 162 3.19 14.26 -6.52
CA GLY A 162 3.58 12.87 -6.78
C GLY A 162 2.39 11.91 -6.67
N LEU A 163 1.58 12.04 -5.61
CA LEU A 163 0.42 11.17 -5.40
C LEU A 163 -0.69 11.41 -6.42
N ILE A 164 -0.94 12.65 -6.85
CA ILE A 164 -1.93 12.94 -7.91
C ILE A 164 -1.49 12.31 -9.23
N LEU A 165 -0.21 12.50 -9.61
CA LEU A 165 0.35 11.90 -10.82
C LEU A 165 0.27 10.38 -10.78
N TYR A 166 0.64 9.79 -9.64
CA TYR A 166 0.56 8.35 -9.42
C TYR A 166 -0.86 7.81 -9.54
N THR A 167 -1.81 8.43 -8.84
CA THR A 167 -3.22 8.00 -8.85
C THR A 167 -3.79 8.10 -10.27
N THR A 168 -3.50 9.19 -10.98
CA THR A 168 -3.94 9.38 -12.37
C THR A 168 -3.34 8.31 -13.28
N GLY A 169 -2.04 8.05 -13.17
CA GLY A 169 -1.36 7.00 -13.93
C GLY A 169 -1.93 5.61 -13.66
N LEU A 170 -2.21 5.29 -12.40
CA LEU A 170 -2.85 4.03 -12.01
C LEU A 170 -4.26 3.90 -12.59
N ILE A 171 -5.07 4.96 -12.56
CA ILE A 171 -6.40 4.95 -13.16
C ILE A 171 -6.31 4.69 -14.67
N ILE A 172 -5.37 5.32 -15.38
CA ILE A 172 -5.14 5.07 -16.81
C ILE A 172 -4.78 3.61 -17.06
N VAL A 173 -3.84 3.05 -16.30
CA VAL A 173 -3.45 1.64 -16.39
C VAL A 173 -4.64 0.71 -16.11
N ALA A 174 -5.48 1.07 -15.16
CA ALA A 174 -6.60 0.24 -14.75
C ALA A 174 -7.63 0.04 -15.87
N PHE A 175 -7.78 0.96 -16.82
CA PHE A 175 -8.61 0.75 -18.02
C PHE A 175 -8.13 -0.42 -18.90
N PHE A 176 -6.86 -0.79 -18.81
CA PHE A 176 -6.26 -1.90 -19.55
C PHE A 176 -6.23 -3.21 -18.75
N GLN A 177 -6.67 -3.17 -17.48
CA GLN A 177 -6.68 -4.33 -16.60
C GLN A 177 -8.09 -4.95 -16.52
N PRO A 178 -8.21 -6.27 -16.25
CA PRO A 178 -9.49 -6.99 -16.35
C PRO A 178 -10.61 -6.46 -15.44
N LEU A 179 -10.25 -5.86 -14.30
CA LEU A 179 -11.19 -5.32 -13.33
C LEU A 179 -11.52 -3.84 -13.55
N GLY A 180 -10.87 -3.17 -14.51
CA GLY A 180 -11.11 -1.77 -14.77
C GLY A 180 -10.86 -0.91 -13.53
N ILE A 181 -11.75 0.07 -13.35
CA ILE A 181 -11.72 1.03 -12.23
C ILE A 181 -12.16 0.45 -10.87
N TRP A 182 -12.73 -0.75 -10.84
CA TRP A 182 -13.30 -1.35 -9.62
C TRP A 182 -12.26 -2.06 -8.74
N GLN A 183 -10.98 -1.86 -9.04
CA GLN A 183 -9.90 -2.48 -8.31
C GLN A 183 -9.71 -1.86 -6.93
N THR A 184 -9.44 -2.72 -5.94
CA THR A 184 -9.04 -2.28 -4.60
C THR A 184 -7.83 -1.35 -4.64
N ALA A 185 -6.93 -1.53 -5.61
CA ALA A 185 -5.77 -0.69 -5.85
C ALA A 185 -6.11 0.80 -6.02
N ILE A 186 -7.16 1.12 -6.78
CA ILE A 186 -7.57 2.51 -7.04
C ILE A 186 -8.12 3.14 -5.77
N GLY A 187 -9.01 2.43 -5.05
CA GLY A 187 -9.54 2.91 -3.78
C GLY A 187 -8.42 3.15 -2.76
N MET A 188 -7.43 2.27 -2.71
CA MET A 188 -6.25 2.44 -1.86
C MET A 188 -5.40 3.64 -2.27
N SER A 189 -5.21 3.86 -3.57
CA SER A 189 -4.48 5.02 -4.08
C SER A 189 -5.16 6.33 -3.70
N LEU A 190 -6.49 6.41 -3.84
CA LEU A 190 -7.30 7.56 -3.42
C LEU A 190 -7.21 7.82 -1.91
N LEU A 191 -7.30 6.78 -1.08
CA LEU A 191 -7.14 6.89 0.38
C LEU A 191 -5.77 7.46 0.74
N LEU A 192 -4.70 6.94 0.14
CA LEU A 192 -3.34 7.38 0.40
C LEU A 192 -3.06 8.79 -0.16
N LEU A 193 -3.72 9.18 -1.26
CA LEU A 193 -3.74 10.56 -1.75
C LEU A 193 -4.36 11.50 -0.71
N CYS A 194 -5.52 11.14 -0.13
CA CYS A 194 -6.13 11.93 0.94
C CYS A 194 -5.19 12.06 2.15
N LEU A 195 -4.52 10.99 2.56
CA LEU A 195 -3.52 11.02 3.63
C LEU A 195 -2.39 12.00 3.30
N GLY A 196 -1.82 11.92 2.09
CA GLY A 196 -0.73 12.79 1.66
C GLY A 196 -1.12 14.28 1.68
N ILE A 197 -2.33 14.61 1.23
CA ILE A 197 -2.87 15.98 1.29
C ILE A 197 -2.98 16.46 2.74
N VAL A 198 -3.53 15.64 3.64
CA VAL A 198 -3.67 15.99 5.07
C VAL A 198 -2.32 16.22 5.72
N LEU A 199 -1.32 15.37 5.43
CA LEU A 199 0.04 15.53 5.96
C LEU A 199 0.72 16.81 5.46
N GLU A 200 0.49 17.20 4.20
CA GLU A 200 1.07 18.42 3.62
C GLU A 200 0.38 19.70 4.12
N GLN A 201 -0.95 19.69 4.28
CA GLN A 201 -1.70 20.85 4.80
C GLN A 201 -1.29 21.21 6.23
N VAL A 202 -1.10 20.21 7.09
CA VAL A 202 -0.67 20.41 8.48
C VAL A 202 0.73 21.06 8.55
N LYS A 203 1.64 20.70 7.63
CA LYS A 203 2.94 21.38 7.53
C LYS A 203 2.79 22.87 7.24
N ARG A 204 1.91 23.25 6.30
CA ARG A 204 1.72 24.67 5.93
C ARG A 204 1.21 25.51 7.10
N ILE A 205 0.38 24.93 7.96
CA ILE A 205 -0.15 25.60 9.16
C ILE A 205 0.96 25.82 10.20
N ILE A 206 1.84 24.84 10.40
CA ILE A 206 2.92 24.92 11.41
C ILE A 206 4.07 25.86 10.98
N VAL A 207 4.33 25.98 9.67
CA VAL A 207 5.41 26.83 9.14
C VAL A 207 4.94 28.27 8.87
N GLY A 208 3.63 28.48 8.70
CA GLY A 208 3.02 29.77 8.37
C GLY A 208 2.40 30.53 9.54
N GLY A 209 2.56 30.05 10.79
CA GLY A 209 2.14 30.72 12.02
C GLY A 209 3.33 30.89 12.96
#